data_AF-A0A356W3Y6-F1
#
_entry.id   AF-A0A356W3Y6-F1
#
_cell.length_a   1.000
_cell.length_b   1.000
_cell.length_c   1.000
_cell.angle_alpha   90.00
_cell.angle_beta   90.00
_cell.angle_gamma   90.00
#
_symmetry.space_group_name_H-M   'P 1'
#
loop_
_entity.id
_entity.type
_entity.pdbx_description
1 polymer ?
#
loop_
_entity_poly.entity_id
_entity_poly.type
_entity_poly.pdbx_seq_one_letter_code
_entity_poly.pdbx_strand_id
1 'polypeptide(L)'
;AETDLLSALETAEPGSGERVRSLMFTFDDLAALDAGGLQTLLAAADRTRLTFALKGAREETQAAFFRNMTQRAGELLREEIVMLGSVRRSEVETARMELVDLARTLIERGDIRAGRPQDEDELVE
;
A
#
# COMPACT_ATOMS: atom_id res chain seq x y z
N ALA A 1 -5.06 -21.36 9.39
CA ALA A 1 -4.44 -21.20 10.73
C ALA A 1 -4.37 -19.73 11.15
N GLU A 2 -3.92 -18.82 10.29
CA GLU A 2 -3.80 -17.38 10.62
C GLU A 2 -5.14 -16.67 10.87
N THR A 3 -6.18 -17.02 10.11
CA THR A 3 -7.54 -16.45 10.27
C THR A 3 -8.15 -16.74 11.64
N ASP A 4 -7.91 -17.93 12.20
CA ASP A 4 -8.42 -18.32 13.52
C ASP A 4 -7.76 -17.52 14.65
N LEU A 5 -6.47 -17.18 14.52
CA LEU A 5 -5.74 -16.37 15.50
C LEU A 5 -6.27 -14.92 15.51
N LEU A 6 -6.53 -14.36 14.34
CA LEU A 6 -7.09 -13.01 14.19
C LEU A 6 -8.51 -12.94 14.77
N SER A 7 -9.35 -13.95 14.49
CA SER A 7 -10.69 -14.05 15.06
C SER A 7 -10.67 -14.24 16.58
N ALA A 8 -9.74 -15.03 17.11
CA ALA A 8 -9.57 -15.19 18.56
C ALA A 8 -9.12 -13.88 19.24
N LEU A 9 -8.22 -13.11 18.61
CA LEU A 9 -7.77 -11.81 19.11
C LEU A 9 -8.87 -10.74 19.05
N GLU A 10 -9.71 -10.75 18.02
CA GLU A 10 -10.85 -9.83 17.87
C GLU A 10 -11.97 -10.14 18.86
N THR A 11 -12.12 -11.42 19.23
CA THR A 11 -13.05 -11.87 20.29
C THR A 11 -12.54 -11.50 21.69
N ALA A 12 -11.23 -11.54 21.91
CA ALA A 12 -10.60 -11.22 23.20
C ALA A 12 -10.53 -9.69 23.45
N GLU A 13 -10.23 -8.90 22.42
CA GLU A 13 -10.09 -7.45 22.51
C GLU A 13 -10.63 -6.80 21.21
N PRO A 14 -11.85 -6.23 21.23
CA PRO A 14 -12.46 -5.59 20.07
C PRO A 14 -11.55 -4.50 19.49
N GLY A 15 -11.26 -4.55 18.18
CA GLY A 15 -10.33 -3.63 17.50
C GLY A 15 -8.85 -4.03 17.55
N SER A 16 -8.50 -5.18 18.13
CA SER A 16 -7.14 -5.75 18.01
C SER A 16 -6.92 -6.45 16.67
N GLY A 17 -7.96 -7.07 16.10
CA GLY A 17 -7.90 -7.70 14.77
C GLY A 17 -7.53 -6.71 13.67
N GLU A 18 -8.11 -5.51 13.69
CA GLU A 18 -7.76 -4.40 12.77
C GLU A 18 -6.32 -3.91 12.95
N ARG A 19 -5.86 -3.77 14.21
CA ARG A 19 -4.46 -3.40 14.50
C ARG A 19 -3.48 -4.46 14.02
N VAL A 20 -3.78 -5.74 14.18
CA VAL A 20 -2.93 -6.84 13.69
C VAL A 20 -3.00 -6.95 12.17
N ARG A 21 -4.17 -6.77 11.54
CA ARG A 21 -4.27 -6.68 10.08
C ARG A 21 -3.44 -5.52 9.55
N SER A 22 -3.52 -4.33 10.15
CA SER A 22 -2.72 -3.15 9.78
C SER A 22 -1.21 -3.41 9.87
N LEU A 23 -0.76 -4.24 10.83
CA LEU A 23 0.63 -4.67 10.95
C LEU A 23 1.08 -5.65 9.85
N MET A 24 0.17 -6.33 9.15
CA MET A 24 0.50 -7.32 8.11
C MET A 24 0.72 -6.73 6.71
N PHE A 25 0.31 -5.47 6.47
CA PHE A 25 0.48 -4.84 5.16
C PHE A 25 0.61 -3.34 5.36
N THR A 26 1.83 -2.86 5.25
CA THR A 26 2.24 -1.47 5.44
C THR A 26 2.35 -0.74 4.10
N PHE A 27 2.53 0.57 4.15
CA PHE A 27 2.75 1.37 2.94
C PHE A 27 4.03 0.95 2.20
N ASP A 28 5.08 0.54 2.92
CA ASP A 28 6.32 0.09 2.30
C ASP A 28 6.13 -1.26 1.59
N ASP A 29 5.25 -2.13 2.10
CA ASP A 29 4.93 -3.41 1.45
C ASP A 29 4.26 -3.24 0.08
N LEU A 30 3.63 -2.08 -0.18
CA LEU A 30 3.09 -1.75 -1.51
C LEU A 30 4.17 -1.73 -2.58
N ALA A 31 5.43 -1.42 -2.23
CA ALA A 31 6.54 -1.43 -3.18
C ALA A 31 6.92 -2.85 -3.66
N ALA A 32 6.58 -3.86 -2.86
CA ALA A 32 6.82 -5.28 -3.12
C ALA A 32 5.71 -5.93 -3.98
N LEU A 33 4.62 -5.22 -4.26
CA LEU A 33 3.63 -5.65 -5.24
C LEU A 33 4.29 -5.82 -6.62
N ASP A 34 3.78 -6.78 -7.39
CA ASP A 34 4.19 -6.96 -8.76
C ASP A 34 3.80 -5.75 -9.63
N ALA A 35 4.37 -5.66 -10.83
CA ALA A 35 4.12 -4.53 -11.72
C ALA A 35 2.61 -4.36 -12.05
N GLY A 36 1.90 -5.48 -12.23
CA GLY A 36 0.46 -5.47 -12.46
C GLY A 36 -0.32 -4.92 -11.27
N GLY A 37 0.00 -5.40 -10.06
CA GLY A 37 -0.63 -4.93 -8.83
C GLY A 37 -0.41 -3.43 -8.58
N LEU A 38 0.82 -2.95 -8.76
CA LEU A 38 1.13 -1.53 -8.65
C LEU A 38 0.38 -0.70 -9.71
N GLN A 39 0.28 -1.17 -10.96
CA GLN A 39 -0.48 -0.47 -12.00
C GLN A 39 -1.98 -0.39 -11.66
N THR A 40 -2.57 -1.48 -11.19
CA THR A 40 -3.97 -1.50 -10.74
C THR A 40 -4.20 -0.54 -9.57
N LEU A 41 -3.30 -0.53 -8.58
CA LEU A 41 -3.36 0.40 -7.46
C LEU A 41 -3.25 1.86 -7.93
N LEU A 42 -2.28 2.16 -8.79
CA LEU A 42 -2.07 3.49 -9.35
C LEU A 42 -3.27 3.99 -10.16
N ALA A 43 -3.96 3.08 -10.87
CA ALA A 43 -5.15 3.42 -11.65
C ALA A 43 -6.39 3.69 -10.78
N ALA A 44 -6.49 3.01 -9.63
CA ALA A 44 -7.61 3.17 -8.69
C ALA A 44 -7.41 4.30 -7.67
N ALA A 45 -6.17 4.67 -7.39
CA ALA A 45 -5.83 5.65 -6.37
C ALA A 45 -6.16 7.08 -6.79
N ASP A 46 -6.70 7.85 -5.84
CA ASP A 46 -6.87 9.29 -6.02
C ASP A 46 -5.50 9.97 -6.16
N ARG A 47 -5.41 10.90 -7.11
CA ARG A 47 -4.18 11.60 -7.43
C ARG A 47 -3.65 12.40 -6.26
N THR A 48 -4.53 13.10 -5.54
CA THR A 48 -4.15 13.90 -4.37
C THR A 48 -3.60 13.01 -3.27
N ARG A 49 -4.26 11.89 -2.99
CA ARG A 49 -3.79 10.90 -1.99
C ARG A 49 -2.44 10.30 -2.35
N LEU A 50 -2.21 9.96 -3.62
CA LEU A 50 -0.89 9.52 -4.09
C LEU A 50 0.20 10.57 -3.83
N THR A 51 -0.08 11.85 -4.12
CA THR A 51 0.88 12.95 -3.89
C THR A 51 1.24 13.08 -2.41
N PHE A 52 0.25 13.05 -1.51
CA PHE A 52 0.52 13.11 -0.07
C PHE A 52 1.26 11.87 0.44
N ALA A 53 0.87 10.67 0.00
CA ALA A 53 1.46 9.42 0.51
C ALA A 53 2.94 9.26 0.12
N LEU A 54 3.30 9.68 -1.10
CA LEU A 54 4.67 9.61 -1.61
C LEU A 54 5.56 10.73 -1.07
N LYS A 55 5.01 11.78 -0.44
CA LYS A 55 5.81 12.84 0.18
C LYS A 55 6.70 12.27 1.28
N GLY A 56 8.02 12.38 1.09
CA GLY A 56 8.99 11.86 2.06
C GLY A 56 8.95 10.34 2.26
N ALA A 57 8.42 9.59 1.28
CA ALA A 57 8.57 8.14 1.24
C ALA A 57 10.03 7.76 0.95
N ARG A 58 10.43 6.54 1.31
CA ARG A 58 11.78 6.02 1.00
C ARG A 58 12.00 5.98 -0.51
N GLU A 59 13.25 6.14 -0.93
CA GLU A 59 13.62 6.19 -2.35
C GLU A 59 13.19 4.91 -3.09
N GLU A 60 13.40 3.75 -2.48
CA GLU A 60 13.00 2.44 -3.03
C GLU A 60 11.49 2.36 -3.26
N THR A 61 10.70 2.79 -2.27
CA THR A 61 9.24 2.86 -2.36
C THR A 61 8.83 3.82 -3.47
N GLN A 62 9.37 5.04 -3.52
CA GLN A 62 9.06 5.99 -4.59
C GLN A 62 9.39 5.44 -5.97
N ALA A 63 10.57 4.84 -6.14
CA ALA A 63 11.01 4.25 -7.39
C ALA A 63 10.05 3.14 -7.86
N ALA A 64 9.49 2.35 -6.94
CA ALA A 64 8.51 1.32 -7.26
C ALA A 64 7.19 1.87 -7.81
N PHE A 65 6.71 3.00 -7.30
CA PHE A 65 5.53 3.65 -7.85
C PHE A 65 5.85 4.31 -9.19
N PHE A 66 6.95 5.05 -9.29
CA PHE A 66 7.31 5.78 -10.52
C PHE A 66 7.66 4.87 -11.71
N ARG A 67 8.30 3.71 -11.48
CA ARG A 67 8.61 2.75 -12.57
C ARG A 67 7.35 2.20 -13.24
N ASN A 68 6.21 2.22 -12.54
CA ASN A 68 4.91 1.75 -13.02
C ASN A 68 4.03 2.88 -13.58
N MET A 69 4.56 4.11 -13.66
CA MET A 69 3.90 5.24 -14.29
C MET A 69 4.51 5.54 -15.66
N THR A 70 3.73 6.18 -16.52
CA THR A 70 4.32 6.82 -17.71
C THR A 70 5.23 7.96 -17.28
N GLN A 71 6.25 8.26 -18.10
CA GLN A 71 7.20 9.35 -17.81
C GLN A 71 6.48 10.66 -17.47
N ARG A 72 5.51 11.06 -18.28
CA ARG A 72 4.71 12.27 -18.08
C ARG A 72 3.92 12.24 -16.76
N ALA A 73 3.27 11.13 -16.42
CA ALA A 73 2.49 11.03 -15.18
C ALA A 73 3.39 11.10 -13.93
N GLY A 74 4.59 10.51 -14.01
CA GLY A 74 5.60 10.57 -12.97
C GLY A 74 6.20 11.98 -12.80
N GLU A 75 6.50 12.68 -13.89
CA GLU A 75 6.96 14.08 -13.85
C GLU A 75 5.92 14.99 -13.19
N LEU A 76 4.66 14.93 -13.62
CA LEU A 76 3.57 15.69 -13.02
C LEU A 76 3.43 15.41 -11.50
N LEU A 77 3.62 14.16 -11.08
CA LEU A 77 3.45 13.80 -9.67
C LEU A 77 4.59 14.36 -8.81
N ARG A 78 5.81 14.33 -9.35
CA ARG A 78 6.97 14.93 -8.68
C ARG A 78 6.77 16.43 -8.52
N GLU A 79 6.28 17.12 -9.54
CA GLU A 79 5.95 18.54 -9.47
C GLU A 79 4.88 18.81 -8.40
N GLU A 80 3.80 18.02 -8.36
CA GLU A 80 2.76 18.13 -7.33
C GLU A 80 3.31 17.90 -5.91
N ILE A 81 4.18 16.90 -5.72
CA ILE A 81 4.84 16.62 -4.43
C ILE A 81 5.71 17.81 -3.98
N VAL A 82 6.38 18.48 -4.92
CA VAL A 82 7.16 19.70 -4.65
C VAL A 82 6.23 20.86 -4.30
N MET A 83 5.14 21.05 -5.05
CA MET A 83 4.15 22.11 -4.82
C MET A 83 3.47 22.01 -3.46
N LEU A 84 3.28 20.81 -2.92
CA LEU A 84 2.75 20.62 -1.55
C LEU A 84 3.59 21.33 -0.48
N GLY A 85 4.88 21.59 -0.72
CA GLY A 85 5.74 22.25 0.24
C GLY A 85 5.84 21.48 1.56
N SER A 86 5.64 22.18 2.67
CA SER A 86 5.58 21.60 4.02
C SER A 86 4.16 21.20 4.38
N VAL A 87 3.95 19.90 4.59
CA VAL A 87 2.65 19.32 4.96
C VAL A 87 2.71 18.73 6.36
N ARG A 88 1.55 18.53 7.00
CA ARG A 88 1.52 17.90 8.31
C ARG A 88 1.80 16.41 8.17
N ARG A 89 2.61 15.86 9.08
CA ARG A 89 2.89 14.42 9.12
C ARG A 89 1.61 13.58 9.15
N SER A 90 0.60 14.04 9.89
CA SER A 90 -0.70 13.36 9.96
C SER A 90 -1.39 13.20 8.60
N GLU A 91 -1.27 14.18 7.70
CA GLU A 91 -1.88 14.11 6.36
C GLU A 91 -1.20 13.06 5.49
N VAL A 92 0.13 12.97 5.61
CA VAL A 92 0.93 11.94 4.94
C VAL A 92 0.56 10.55 5.45
N GLU A 93 0.48 10.36 6.77
CA GLU A 93 0.11 9.06 7.35
C GLU A 93 -1.33 8.67 6.97
N THR A 94 -2.28 9.60 6.99
CA THR A 94 -3.66 9.33 6.52
C THR A 94 -3.67 8.90 5.06
N ALA A 95 -2.95 9.60 4.17
CA ALA A 95 -2.90 9.23 2.76
C ALA A 95 -2.25 7.85 2.54
N ARG A 96 -1.24 7.50 3.33
CA ARG A 96 -0.60 6.18 3.29
C ARG A 96 -1.55 5.07 3.75
N MET A 97 -2.27 5.28 4.84
CA MET A 97 -3.28 4.33 5.33
C MET A 97 -4.36 4.09 4.27
N GLU A 98 -4.88 5.14 3.65
CA GLU A 98 -5.91 5.00 2.61
C GLU A 98 -5.40 4.26 1.36
N LEU A 99 -4.12 4.43 0.97
CA LEU A 99 -3.54 3.63 -0.12
C LEU A 99 -3.40 2.15 0.24
N VAL A 100 -3.01 1.86 1.49
CA VAL A 100 -2.95 0.49 2.00
C VAL A 100 -4.34 -0.15 2.00
N ASP A 101 -5.36 0.56 2.47
CA ASP A 101 -6.73 0.08 2.51
C ASP A 101 -7.31 -0.15 1.11
N LEU A 102 -6.98 0.74 0.16
CA LEU A 102 -7.33 0.56 -1.25
C LEU A 102 -6.66 -0.70 -1.82
N ALA A 103 -5.37 -0.90 -1.56
CA ALA A 103 -4.66 -2.09 -2.02
C ALA A 103 -5.28 -3.37 -1.45
N ARG A 104 -5.63 -3.38 -0.16
CA ARG A 104 -6.33 -4.51 0.47
C ARG A 104 -7.67 -4.81 -0.20
N THR A 105 -8.48 -3.79 -0.43
CA THR A 105 -9.77 -3.92 -1.11
C THR A 105 -9.60 -4.54 -2.50
N LEU A 106 -8.57 -4.13 -3.23
CA LEU A 106 -8.26 -4.66 -4.56
C LEU A 106 -7.73 -6.09 -4.51
N ILE A 107 -6.97 -6.46 -3.47
CA ILE A 107 -6.52 -7.85 -3.23
C ILE A 107 -7.71 -8.75 -2.89
N GLU A 108 -8.60 -8.32 -1.99
CA GLU A 108 -9.81 -9.07 -1.60
C GLU A 108 -10.73 -9.31 -2.79
N ARG A 109 -10.78 -8.37 -3.74
CA ARG A 109 -11.51 -8.49 -5.00
C ARG A 109 -10.81 -9.36 -6.04
N GLY A 110 -9.52 -9.67 -5.84
CA GLY A 110 -8.68 -10.41 -6.78
C GLY A 110 -8.10 -9.56 -7.92
N ASP A 111 -8.26 -8.23 -7.87
CA ASP A 111 -7.75 -7.28 -8.87
C ASP A 111 -6.22 -7.05 -8.72
N ILE A 112 -5.69 -7.22 -7.50
CA ILE A 112 -4.25 -7.22 -7.20
C ILE A 112 -3.88 -8.59 -6.61
N ARG A 113 -2.77 -9.16 -7.09
CA ARG A 113 -2.17 -10.32 -6.42
C ARG A 113 -1.25 -9.79 -5.31
N ALA A 114 -1.49 -10.22 -4.08
CA ALA A 114 -0.57 -9.90 -2.99
C ALA A 114 0.83 -10.43 -3.35
N GLY A 115 1.80 -9.53 -3.50
CA GLY A 115 3.21 -9.91 -3.59
C GLY A 115 3.57 -10.58 -2.27
N ARG A 116 3.99 -11.84 -2.33
CA ARG A 116 4.25 -12.71 -1.16
C ARG A 116 5.39 -12.10 -0.31
N PRO A 117 5.19 -11.69 0.95
CA PRO A 117 6.27 -11.57 1.90
C PRO A 117 6.28 -12.84 2.75
N GLN A 118 6.50 -14.00 2.11
CA GLN A 118 6.84 -15.27 2.74
C GLN A 118 7.05 -16.31 1.65
N ASP A 119 8.30 -16.61 1.36
CA ASP A 119 8.69 -17.95 0.92
C ASP A 119 8.10 -18.97 1.90
N GLU A 120 6.94 -19.49 1.54
CA GLU A 120 6.44 -20.82 1.89
C GLU A 120 5.52 -21.22 0.72
N ASP A 121 6.10 -21.24 -0.48
CA ASP A 121 5.70 -22.25 -1.46
C ASP A 121 6.29 -23.56 -0.95
N GLU A 122 5.48 -24.26 -0.17
CA GLU A 122 5.57 -25.71 -0.13
C GLU A 122 5.30 -26.20 -1.56
N LEU A 123 6.36 -26.56 -2.27
CA LEU A 123 6.23 -27.35 -3.49
C LEU A 123 5.72 -28.73 -3.10
N VAL A 124 4.52 -29.02 -3.61
CA VAL A 124 3.84 -30.32 -3.82
C VAL A 124 4.65 -31.62 -3.64
N GLU A 125 3.97 -32.62 -3.07
CA GLU A 125 3.83 -33.94 -3.71
C GLU A 125 2.35 -34.20 -4.05
#